data_AF-A0A3P9HCF9-F1
#
_entry.id   AF-A0A3P9HCF9-F1
#
_cell.length_a   1.000
_cell.length_b   1.000
_cell.length_c   1.000
_cell.angle_alpha   90.00
_cell.angle_beta   90.00
_cell.angle_gamma   90.00
#
_symmetry.space_group_name_H-M   'P 1'
#
loop_
_entity.id
_entity.type
_entity.pdbx_description
1 polymer ?
#
loop_
_entity_poly.entity_id
_entity_poly.type
_entity_poly.pdbx_seq_one_letter_code
_entity_poly.pdbx_strand_id
1 'polypeptide(L)'
;MSAPNMSNNKFLGLISKSSNVPLPALICSKVLFCAMPIAQIALGAVYLNDCPLQPYIPIYLIVSGVFSLLLVILAALPCTQGSTQLSCLCTAWNSLTTFFLSCWFIAGNVWIYSIYEPNYNKNSNSTDLYCDKTVYLFAFWTSTLVYIFVSLLIFIGVCCLFCACLCKADPDDH
;
A
#
# COMPACT_ATOMS: atom_id res chain seq x y z
N MET A 1 -22.74 24.05 35.13
CA MET A 1 -22.22 22.69 35.41
C MET A 1 -22.23 21.95 34.09
N SER A 2 -21.16 22.11 33.32
CA SER A 2 -21.10 21.71 31.91
C SER A 2 -20.66 20.25 31.83
N ALA A 3 -21.50 19.40 31.25
CA ALA A 3 -21.26 17.97 31.14
C ALA A 3 -20.00 17.69 30.29
N PRO A 4 -19.00 16.96 30.80
CA PRO A 4 -17.82 16.62 30.02
C PRO A 4 -18.17 15.53 29.00
N ASN A 5 -17.81 15.82 27.76
CA ASN A 5 -17.98 15.05 26.54
C ASN A 5 -17.47 13.59 26.67
N MET A 6 -18.37 12.65 26.98
CA MET A 6 -18.06 11.23 27.22
C MET A 6 -17.60 10.49 25.95
N SER A 7 -17.93 11.00 24.75
CA SER A 7 -17.57 10.39 23.46
C SER A 7 -16.13 10.68 23.06
N ASN A 8 -15.66 11.93 23.23
CA ASN A 8 -14.27 12.31 22.97
C ASN A 8 -13.28 11.50 23.80
N ASN A 9 -13.63 11.17 25.04
CA ASN A 9 -12.78 10.39 25.95
C ASN A 9 -12.61 8.94 25.50
N LYS A 10 -13.62 8.37 24.83
CA LYS A 10 -13.58 7.00 24.30
C LYS A 10 -12.72 6.92 23.03
N PHE A 11 -12.86 7.90 22.14
CA PHE A 11 -12.04 7.99 20.93
C PHE A 11 -10.57 8.32 21.24
N LEU A 12 -10.33 9.30 22.14
CA LEU A 12 -8.99 9.56 22.70
C LEU A 12 -8.44 8.37 23.46
N GLY A 13 -9.28 7.61 24.17
CA GLY A 13 -8.91 6.36 24.83
C GLY A 13 -8.50 5.25 23.86
N LEU A 14 -9.13 5.18 22.67
CA LEU A 14 -8.74 4.24 21.62
C LEU A 14 -7.42 4.63 20.94
N ILE A 15 -7.19 5.93 20.70
CA ILE A 15 -5.92 6.45 20.17
C ILE A 15 -4.80 6.27 21.20
N SER A 16 -5.06 6.54 22.48
CA SER A 16 -4.12 6.32 23.57
C SER A 16 -3.78 4.83 23.78
N LYS A 17 -4.76 3.94 23.61
CA LYS A 17 -4.53 2.48 23.63
C LYS A 17 -3.74 1.99 22.41
N SER A 18 -3.89 2.63 21.25
CA SER A 18 -3.08 2.37 20.04
C SER A 18 -1.59 2.74 20.24
N SER A 19 -1.29 3.70 21.12
CA SER A 19 0.09 4.03 21.50
C SER A 19 0.77 2.97 22.39
N ASN A 20 0.02 1.98 22.90
CA ASN A 20 0.51 0.89 23.76
C ASN A 20 0.53 -0.46 23.02
N VAL A 21 0.77 -0.48 21.71
CA VAL A 21 1.01 -1.73 20.98
C VAL A 21 2.32 -2.34 21.48
N PRO A 22 2.31 -3.60 21.95
CA PRO A 22 3.52 -4.23 22.49
C PRO A 22 4.61 -4.25 21.41
N LEU A 23 5.84 -3.90 21.77
CA LEU A 23 7.01 -3.87 20.87
C LEU A 23 7.12 -5.12 19.96
N PRO A 24 6.84 -6.35 20.45
CA PRO A 24 6.74 -7.54 19.60
C PRO A 24 5.71 -7.43 18.47
N ALA A 25 4.52 -6.88 18.71
CA ALA A 25 3.49 -6.72 17.68
C ALA A 25 3.86 -5.66 16.65
N LEU A 26 4.57 -4.61 17.04
CA LEU A 26 5.11 -3.60 16.12
C LEU A 26 6.22 -4.17 15.23
N ILE A 27 7.07 -5.04 15.79
CA ILE A 27 8.11 -5.75 15.02
C ILE A 27 7.46 -6.75 14.06
N CYS A 28 6.51 -7.56 14.54
CA CYS A 28 5.79 -8.54 13.73
C CYS A 28 5.04 -7.88 12.57
N SER A 29 4.38 -6.73 12.80
CA SER A 29 3.71 -6.01 11.71
C SER A 29 4.71 -5.49 10.67
N LYS A 30 5.83 -4.89 11.09
CA LYS A 30 6.88 -4.45 10.16
C LYS A 30 7.46 -5.60 9.34
N VAL A 31 7.73 -6.75 9.96
CA VAL A 31 8.25 -7.95 9.26
C VAL A 31 7.24 -8.48 8.25
N LEU A 32 5.95 -8.56 8.63
CA LEU A 32 4.89 -8.98 7.72
C LEU A 32 4.78 -8.03 6.51
N PHE A 33 4.89 -6.73 6.75
CA PHE A 33 4.90 -5.73 5.69
C PHE A 33 6.14 -5.83 4.76
N CYS A 34 7.26 -6.37 5.23
CA CYS A 34 8.43 -6.65 4.39
C CYS A 34 8.27 -7.93 3.55
N ALA A 35 7.46 -8.91 3.99
CA ALA A 35 7.30 -10.17 3.26
C ALA A 35 6.63 -9.96 1.89
N MET A 36 5.65 -9.05 1.80
CA MET A 36 4.97 -8.71 0.56
C MET A 36 5.90 -8.16 -0.54
N PRO A 37 6.72 -7.10 -0.31
CA PRO A 37 7.63 -6.59 -1.32
C PRO A 37 8.72 -7.60 -1.69
N ILE A 38 9.17 -8.45 -0.76
CA ILE A 38 10.10 -9.54 -1.09
C ILE A 38 9.45 -10.52 -2.08
N ALA A 39 8.19 -10.91 -1.85
CA ALA A 39 7.46 -11.76 -2.77
C ALA A 39 7.26 -11.11 -4.15
N GLN A 40 6.99 -9.79 -4.21
CA GLN A 40 6.89 -9.05 -5.47
C GLN A 40 8.20 -9.08 -6.27
N ILE A 41 9.34 -8.86 -5.60
CA ILE A 41 10.66 -8.92 -6.24
C ILE A 41 10.97 -10.35 -6.70
N ALA A 42 10.73 -11.36 -5.85
CA ALA A 42 11.03 -12.75 -6.17
C ALA A 42 10.20 -13.26 -7.35
N LEU A 43 8.87 -13.08 -7.32
CA LEU A 43 8.00 -13.53 -8.41
C LEU A 43 8.24 -12.73 -9.70
N GLY A 44 8.46 -11.42 -9.60
CA GLY A 44 8.83 -10.61 -10.76
C GLY A 44 10.14 -11.04 -11.40
N ALA A 45 11.16 -11.42 -10.60
CA ALA A 45 12.45 -11.87 -11.10
C ALA A 45 12.43 -13.28 -11.66
N VAL A 46 11.76 -14.23 -10.98
CA VAL A 46 11.67 -15.63 -11.41
C VAL A 46 10.87 -15.76 -12.71
N TYR A 47 9.76 -15.05 -12.83
CA TYR A 47 8.86 -15.11 -14.00
C TYR A 47 9.11 -13.99 -15.02
N LEU A 48 10.28 -13.35 -14.99
CA LEU A 48 10.60 -12.21 -15.85
C LEU A 48 10.45 -12.53 -17.34
N ASN A 49 10.78 -13.76 -17.75
CA ASN A 49 10.72 -14.22 -19.14
C ASN A 49 9.50 -15.09 -19.46
N ASP A 50 8.70 -15.47 -18.45
CA ASP A 50 7.54 -16.34 -18.63
C ASP A 50 6.25 -15.57 -18.96
N CYS A 51 6.36 -14.26 -19.26
CA CYS A 51 5.26 -13.44 -19.76
C CYS A 51 5.69 -12.56 -20.96
N PRO A 52 6.03 -13.16 -22.12
CA PRO A 52 6.38 -12.42 -23.32
C PRO A 52 5.23 -11.57 -23.87
N LEU A 53 3.97 -11.89 -23.54
CA LEU A 53 2.79 -11.09 -23.92
C LEU A 53 2.83 -9.67 -23.34
N GLN A 54 3.38 -9.51 -22.13
CA GLN A 54 3.50 -8.22 -21.48
C GLN A 54 4.72 -8.21 -20.54
N PRO A 55 5.92 -7.91 -21.07
CA PRO A 55 7.16 -7.92 -20.29
C PRO A 55 7.19 -6.85 -19.19
N TYR A 56 6.28 -5.87 -19.26
CA TYR A 56 6.17 -4.81 -18.25
C TYR A 56 5.50 -5.26 -16.94
N ILE A 57 4.76 -6.37 -16.91
CA ILE A 57 4.11 -6.85 -15.66
C ILE A 57 5.16 -7.34 -14.64
N PRO A 58 6.11 -8.23 -14.99
CA PRO A 58 7.17 -8.61 -14.05
C PRO A 58 8.03 -7.42 -13.61
N ILE A 59 8.35 -6.50 -14.53
CA ILE A 59 9.12 -5.28 -14.23
C ILE A 59 8.34 -4.38 -13.25
N TYR A 60 7.04 -4.24 -13.44
CA TYR A 60 6.15 -3.51 -12.54
C TYR A 60 6.23 -4.04 -11.10
N LEU A 61 6.18 -5.37 -10.93
CA LEU A 61 6.29 -6.03 -9.62
C LEU A 61 7.65 -5.79 -8.96
N ILE A 62 8.75 -5.89 -9.73
CA ILE A 62 10.10 -5.66 -9.19
C ILE A 62 10.26 -4.21 -8.73
N VAL A 63 9.92 -3.25 -9.59
CA VAL A 63 10.09 -1.82 -9.29
C VAL A 63 9.22 -1.42 -8.10
N SER A 64 7.94 -1.81 -8.09
CA SER A 64 7.05 -1.53 -6.95
C SER A 64 7.54 -2.17 -5.65
N GLY A 65 8.03 -3.41 -5.70
CA GLY A 65 8.60 -4.10 -4.54
C GLY A 65 9.86 -3.42 -3.98
N VAL A 66 10.80 -3.01 -4.84
CA VAL A 66 12.05 -2.34 -4.43
C VAL A 66 11.75 -0.98 -3.77
N PHE A 67 10.95 -0.13 -4.40
CA PHE A 67 10.60 1.17 -3.82
C PHE A 67 9.78 1.04 -2.52
N SER A 68 8.91 0.03 -2.42
CA SER A 68 8.19 -0.26 -1.17
C SER A 68 9.14 -0.71 -0.06
N LEU A 69 10.10 -1.58 -0.35
CA LEU A 69 11.11 -2.04 0.61
C LEU A 69 11.99 -0.87 1.09
N LEU A 70 12.39 0.03 0.18
CA LEU A 70 13.14 1.25 0.51
C LEU A 70 12.35 2.15 1.47
N LEU A 71 11.05 2.35 1.25
CA LEU A 71 10.20 3.12 2.17
C LEU A 71 10.14 2.48 3.56
N VAL A 72 10.00 1.16 3.64
CA VAL A 72 9.93 0.45 4.94
C VAL A 72 11.26 0.55 5.69
N ILE A 73 12.39 0.43 5.00
CA ILE A 73 13.72 0.61 5.59
C ILE A 73 13.90 2.04 6.09
N LEU A 74 13.49 3.04 5.28
CA LEU A 74 13.62 4.44 5.67
C LEU A 74 12.71 4.81 6.85
N ALA A 75 11.54 4.18 6.95
CA ALA A 75 10.64 4.29 8.10
C ALA A 75 11.08 3.49 9.33
N ALA A 76 12.05 2.58 9.20
CA ALA A 76 12.69 1.88 10.31
C ALA A 76 13.94 2.62 10.81
N LEU A 77 14.57 3.42 9.96
CA LEU A 77 15.66 4.31 10.35
C LEU A 77 15.13 5.47 11.22
N PRO A 78 15.82 5.83 12.32
CA PRO A 78 15.46 6.98 13.14
C PRO A 78 15.82 8.29 12.41
N CYS A 79 15.08 8.64 11.35
CA CYS A 79 15.20 9.93 10.64
C CYS A 79 14.93 11.15 11.56
N THR A 80 14.55 10.92 12.82
CA THR A 80 14.28 11.93 13.85
C THR A 80 15.43 12.18 14.83
N GLN A 81 16.50 11.37 14.82
CA GLN A 81 17.64 11.53 15.76
C GLN A 81 18.93 12.07 15.12
N GLY A 82 18.97 12.21 13.79
CA GLY A 82 20.10 12.81 13.07
C GLY A 82 19.88 14.28 12.72
N SER A 83 20.95 15.00 12.42
CA SER A 83 21.00 16.41 12.02
C SER A 83 19.83 16.87 11.12
N THR A 84 19.43 18.14 11.23
CA THR A 84 18.30 18.78 10.49
C THR A 84 18.31 18.51 8.98
N GLN A 85 19.48 18.30 8.37
CA GLN A 85 19.62 17.98 6.95
C GLN A 85 19.12 16.57 6.57
N LEU A 86 19.32 15.57 7.44
CA LEU A 86 18.93 14.17 7.17
C LEU A 86 17.40 13.99 7.20
N SER A 87 16.71 14.70 8.10
CA SER A 87 15.25 14.68 8.19
C SER A 87 14.58 15.31 6.97
N CYS A 88 15.13 16.42 6.46
CA CYS A 88 14.67 17.04 5.22
C CYS A 88 14.84 16.09 4.03
N LEU A 89 16.00 15.44 3.91
CA LEU A 89 16.28 14.47 2.84
C LEU A 89 15.36 13.24 2.94
N CYS A 90 15.14 12.67 4.14
CA CYS A 90 14.19 11.57 4.33
C CYS A 90 12.77 11.98 3.90
N THR A 91 12.33 13.18 4.26
CA THR A 91 10.99 13.68 3.92
C THR A 91 10.83 13.90 2.42
N ALA A 92 11.81 14.55 1.78
CA ALA A 92 11.81 14.78 0.35
C ALA A 92 11.85 13.45 -0.43
N TRP A 93 12.67 12.49 0.02
CA TRP A 93 12.77 11.16 -0.60
C TRP A 93 11.47 10.36 -0.47
N ASN A 94 10.85 10.38 0.71
CA ASN A 94 9.55 9.73 0.94
C ASN A 94 8.46 10.34 0.05
N SER A 95 8.43 11.67 -0.05
CA SER A 95 7.48 12.38 -0.93
C SER A 95 7.69 12.02 -2.40
N LEU A 96 8.94 12.05 -2.87
CA LEU A 96 9.30 11.70 -4.25
C LEU A 96 8.96 10.24 -4.57
N THR A 97 9.30 9.32 -3.67
CA THR A 97 9.01 7.89 -3.84
C THR A 97 7.50 7.63 -3.86
N THR A 98 6.74 8.31 -3.01
CA THR A 98 5.27 8.20 -2.98
C THR A 98 4.66 8.68 -4.29
N PHE A 99 5.13 9.80 -4.83
CA PHE A 99 4.67 10.31 -6.11
C PHE A 99 5.01 9.33 -7.25
N PHE A 100 6.25 8.87 -7.29
CA PHE A 100 6.71 7.89 -8.28
C PHE A 100 5.87 6.60 -8.23
N LEU A 101 5.68 6.03 -7.03
CA LEU A 101 4.86 4.84 -6.82
C LEU A 101 3.40 5.05 -7.25
N SER A 102 2.86 6.25 -7.07
CA SER A 102 1.50 6.58 -7.50
C SER A 102 1.38 6.55 -9.03
N CYS A 103 2.30 7.20 -9.74
CA CYS A 103 2.36 7.15 -11.21
C CYS A 103 2.62 5.72 -11.72
N TRP A 104 3.53 5.00 -11.08
CA TRP A 104 3.88 3.64 -11.43
C TRP A 104 2.72 2.67 -11.22
N PHE A 105 1.95 2.83 -10.14
CA PHE A 105 0.74 2.06 -9.88
C PHE A 105 -0.27 2.25 -11.02
N ILE A 106 -0.50 3.48 -11.47
CA ILE A 106 -1.39 3.76 -12.61
C ILE A 106 -0.91 3.03 -13.87
N ALA A 107 0.39 3.12 -14.19
CA ALA A 107 0.96 2.41 -15.32
C ALA A 107 0.82 0.88 -15.20
N GLY A 108 1.06 0.34 -14.00
CA GLY A 108 0.85 -1.07 -13.68
C GLY A 108 -0.57 -1.54 -13.96
N ASN A 109 -1.57 -0.76 -13.56
CA ASN A 109 -2.96 -1.06 -13.84
C ASN A 109 -3.22 -1.11 -15.35
N VAL A 110 -2.72 -0.14 -16.12
CA VAL A 110 -2.83 -0.18 -17.58
C VAL A 110 -2.23 -1.47 -18.15
N TRP A 111 -1.05 -1.88 -17.69
CA TRP A 111 -0.40 -3.11 -18.17
C TRP A 111 -1.17 -4.38 -17.81
N ILE A 112 -1.68 -4.48 -16.58
CA ILE A 112 -2.44 -5.63 -16.09
C ILE A 112 -3.78 -5.73 -16.81
N TYR A 113 -4.55 -4.64 -16.87
CA TYR A 113 -5.89 -4.65 -17.47
C TYR A 113 -5.88 -4.68 -18.99
N SER A 114 -4.82 -4.21 -19.65
CA SER A 114 -4.71 -4.25 -21.12
C SER A 114 -4.69 -5.67 -21.70
N ILE A 115 -4.30 -6.67 -20.91
CA ILE A 115 -4.23 -8.08 -21.34
C ILE A 115 -5.23 -8.94 -20.57
N TYR A 116 -6.29 -8.34 -20.03
CA TYR A 116 -7.27 -9.05 -19.21
C TYR A 116 -7.89 -10.22 -19.99
N GLU A 117 -7.82 -11.40 -19.39
CA GLU A 117 -7.97 -12.73 -20.03
C GLU A 117 -6.76 -13.13 -20.92
N PRO A 118 -5.53 -13.19 -20.37
CA PRO A 118 -4.36 -13.56 -21.16
C PRO A 118 -4.35 -15.05 -21.49
N ASN A 119 -3.68 -15.41 -22.58
CA ASN A 119 -3.46 -16.79 -22.94
C ASN A 119 -2.42 -17.44 -22.01
N TYR A 120 -2.84 -18.42 -21.21
CA TYR A 120 -1.98 -19.17 -20.29
C TYR A 120 -1.35 -20.42 -20.91
N ASN A 121 -1.61 -20.71 -22.19
CA ASN A 121 -1.15 -21.92 -22.85
C ASN A 121 0.28 -21.78 -23.37
N LYS A 122 1.24 -22.38 -22.67
CA LYS A 122 2.66 -22.42 -23.05
C LYS A 122 2.95 -23.35 -24.25
N ASN A 123 2.02 -24.24 -24.61
CA ASN A 123 2.24 -25.37 -25.52
C ASN A 123 1.42 -25.29 -26.83
N SER A 124 0.68 -24.21 -27.08
CA SER A 124 0.04 -24.02 -28.38
C SER A 124 1.12 -23.71 -29.41
N ASN A 125 1.23 -24.53 -30.46
CA ASN A 125 2.09 -24.32 -31.64
C ASN A 125 1.74 -23.04 -32.45
N SER A 126 0.91 -22.15 -31.93
CA SER A 126 0.59 -20.87 -32.50
C SER A 126 1.55 -19.81 -31.95
N THR A 127 1.94 -18.86 -32.80
CA THR A 127 2.70 -17.63 -32.51
C THR A 127 2.06 -16.70 -31.46
N ASP A 128 1.09 -17.18 -30.71
CA ASP A 128 0.37 -16.43 -29.70
C ASP A 128 1.26 -16.25 -28.47
N LEU A 129 1.51 -15.00 -28.12
CA LEU A 129 2.26 -14.65 -26.91
C LEU A 129 1.47 -15.13 -25.68
N TYR A 130 2.13 -15.88 -24.79
CA TYR A 130 1.54 -16.38 -23.55
C TYR A 130 1.96 -15.53 -22.34
N CYS A 131 1.26 -15.69 -21.23
CA CYS A 131 1.70 -15.16 -19.93
C CYS A 131 1.45 -16.18 -18.83
N ASP A 132 2.46 -16.43 -17.98
CA ASP A 132 2.30 -17.36 -16.86
C ASP A 132 1.21 -16.89 -15.89
N LYS A 133 0.36 -17.85 -15.51
CA LYS A 133 -0.79 -17.60 -14.66
C LYS A 133 -0.40 -17.07 -13.29
N THR A 134 0.75 -17.51 -12.76
CA THR A 134 1.22 -17.16 -11.42
C THR A 134 1.58 -15.68 -11.35
N VAL A 135 2.40 -15.19 -12.29
CA VAL A 135 2.85 -13.79 -12.28
C VAL A 135 1.71 -12.82 -12.56
N TYR A 136 0.84 -13.17 -13.52
CA TYR A 136 -0.33 -12.35 -13.85
C TYR A 136 -1.32 -12.27 -12.69
N LEU A 137 -1.74 -13.42 -12.13
CA LEU A 137 -2.66 -13.44 -11.01
C LEU A 137 -2.07 -12.73 -9.80
N PHE A 138 -0.78 -12.91 -9.52
CA PHE A 138 -0.15 -12.23 -8.42
C PHE A 138 -0.17 -10.70 -8.60
N ALA A 139 0.15 -10.18 -9.79
CA ALA A 139 0.05 -8.75 -10.09
C ALA A 139 -1.39 -8.20 -10.00
N PHE A 140 -2.35 -8.98 -10.49
CA PHE A 140 -3.77 -8.63 -10.44
C PHE A 140 -4.31 -8.58 -9.01
N TRP A 141 -4.08 -9.64 -8.22
CA TRP A 141 -4.55 -9.75 -6.84
C TRP A 141 -3.86 -8.75 -5.94
N THR A 142 -2.56 -8.51 -6.09
CA THR A 142 -1.86 -7.49 -5.30
C THR A 142 -2.40 -6.09 -5.58
N SER A 143 -2.64 -5.73 -6.83
CA SER A 143 -3.29 -4.45 -7.18
C SER A 143 -4.72 -4.36 -6.62
N THR A 144 -5.48 -5.45 -6.70
CA THR A 144 -6.84 -5.54 -6.13
C THR A 144 -6.84 -5.33 -4.62
N LEU A 145 -5.90 -5.93 -3.89
CA LEU A 145 -5.76 -5.73 -2.46
C LEU A 145 -5.49 -4.26 -2.12
N VAL A 146 -4.62 -3.58 -2.87
CA VAL A 146 -4.36 -2.14 -2.68
C VAL A 146 -5.65 -1.33 -2.84
N TYR A 147 -6.46 -1.62 -3.86
CA TYR A 147 -7.76 -0.94 -4.04
C TYR A 147 -8.73 -1.18 -2.88
N ILE A 148 -8.81 -2.41 -2.37
CA ILE A 148 -9.65 -2.75 -1.21
C ILE A 148 -9.20 -1.94 0.01
N PHE A 149 -7.90 -1.91 0.30
CA PHE A 149 -7.37 -1.15 1.43
C PHE A 149 -7.64 0.35 1.29
N VAL A 150 -7.40 0.95 0.12
CA VAL A 150 -7.68 2.37 -0.14
C VAL A 150 -9.17 2.67 0.02
N SER A 151 -10.04 1.82 -0.52
CA SER A 151 -11.50 1.99 -0.42
C SER A 151 -11.98 1.93 1.03
N LEU A 152 -11.44 0.99 1.83
CA LEU A 152 -11.75 0.89 3.25
C LEU A 152 -11.28 2.12 4.04
N LEU A 153 -10.08 2.63 3.76
CA LEU A 153 -9.56 3.84 4.41
C LEU A 153 -10.41 5.06 4.10
N ILE A 154 -10.82 5.23 2.83
CA ILE A 154 -11.72 6.32 2.41
C ILE A 154 -13.08 6.17 3.11
N PHE A 155 -13.65 4.96 3.12
CA PHE A 155 -14.94 4.71 3.76
C PHE A 155 -14.91 5.05 5.25
N ILE A 156 -13.90 4.56 5.98
CA ILE A 156 -13.72 4.87 7.40
C ILE A 156 -13.53 6.38 7.60
N GLY A 157 -12.70 7.03 6.78
CA GLY A 157 -12.47 8.47 6.85
C GLY A 157 -13.74 9.29 6.66
N VAL A 158 -14.55 8.96 5.64
CA VAL A 158 -15.83 9.62 5.37
C VAL A 158 -16.82 9.37 6.51
N CYS A 159 -16.93 8.14 7.02
CA CYS A 159 -17.78 7.84 8.17
C CYS A 159 -17.37 8.64 9.41
N CYS A 160 -16.07 8.74 9.70
CA CYS A 160 -15.56 9.53 10.82
C CYS A 160 -15.86 11.03 10.65
N LEU A 161 -15.66 11.58 9.45
CA LEU A 161 -15.99 12.97 9.14
C LEU A 161 -17.49 13.23 9.29
N PHE A 162 -18.33 12.32 8.80
CA PHE A 162 -19.79 12.43 8.92
C PHE A 162 -20.23 12.39 10.39
N CYS A 163 -19.70 11.47 11.20
CA CYS A 163 -19.95 11.43 12.64
C CYS A 163 -19.45 12.72 13.35
N ALA A 164 -18.28 13.23 12.99
CA ALA A 164 -17.76 14.46 13.57
C ALA A 164 -18.60 15.69 13.22
N CYS A 165 -19.11 15.77 11.98
CA CYS A 165 -20.01 16.84 11.55
C CYS A 165 -21.39 16.77 12.23
N LEU A 166 -21.98 15.58 12.39
CA LEU A 166 -23.24 15.40 13.11
C LEU A 166 -23.11 15.70 14.60
N CYS A 167 -22.01 15.30 15.25
CA CYS A 167 -21.74 15.66 16.64
C CYS A 167 -21.38 17.14 16.84
N LYS A 168 -21.06 17.88 15.76
CA LYS A 168 -20.80 19.33 15.81
C LYS A 168 -22.03 20.19 15.52
N ALA A 169 -23.11 19.60 15.00
CA ALA A 169 -24.36 20.30 14.68
C ALA A 169 -25.33 20.40 15.88
N ASP A 170 -24.95 19.85 17.04
CA ASP A 170 -25.66 20.03 18.31
C ASP A 170 -24.83 20.92 19.26
N PRO A 171 -24.77 22.22 18.95
CA PRO A 171 -24.86 23.21 20.01
C PRO A 171 -25.82 24.34 19.64
N ASP A 172 -26.65 24.73 20.61
CA ASP A 172 -27.45 25.97 20.67
C ASP A 172 -28.89 25.92 20.14
N ASP A 173 -29.67 24.91 20.54
CA ASP A 173 -31.13 25.10 20.71
C ASP A 173 -31.47 25.13 22.21
N HIS A 174 -31.95 26.32 22.62
CA HIS A 174 -32.44 26.78 23.92
C HIS A 174 -32.95 25.77 24.95
#